data_AF-A0AAV2BUR9-F1
#
_entry.id   AF-A0AAV2BUR9-F1
#
_cell.length_a   1.000
_cell.length_b   1.000
_cell.length_c   1.000
_cell.angle_alpha   90.00
_cell.angle_beta   90.00
_cell.angle_gamma   90.00
#
_symmetry.space_group_name_H-M   'P 1'
#
loop_
_entity.id
_entity.type
_entity.pdbx_description
1 polymer ?
#
loop_
_entity_poly.entity_id
_entity_poly.type
_entity_poly.pdbx_seq_one_letter_code
_entity_poly.pdbx_strand_id
1 'polypeptide(L)'
;MVWKRIEDISSTELASYINAFLVTCINPRNFFDLDLVKELRRRVDLQNHTLPYVILALCNAGERMSERDVEKLTNFFWTAHRKFWTDMQALSILALSCAARQPDGNIDLAELAELTVKLKASQYSNGTYETLKTTALVMQALIATKSDTDEGNFDVIQTLRQILLAQREDGSFGSVIDTYSIMPVLDYKSLADINSSHCSNISIEEEEVIHDLENQIGVKWSIQLSVWIGNNRTVERTLTLRVPANISFERLMELEEKLGRFRFVFSMRDGKPYIYSIYGMQNDAEEGMYWFLFLRSKGNEEHLEQISPADLIPENNQHLIFWYKCGSWNE
;
A
#
# COMPACT_ATOMS: atom_id res chain seq x y z
N MET A 1 12.44 7.75 16.07
CA MET A 1 11.62 7.89 14.84
C MET A 1 10.33 8.58 15.26
N VAL A 2 10.06 9.80 14.78
CA VAL A 2 8.86 10.56 15.19
C VAL A 2 7.67 10.03 14.38
N TRP A 3 6.67 9.47 15.05
CA TRP A 3 5.44 9.02 14.42
C TRP A 3 4.69 10.24 13.87
N LYS A 4 4.54 10.35 12.55
CA LYS A 4 3.66 11.36 11.92
C LYS A 4 2.21 10.98 12.23
N ARG A 5 1.39 11.94 12.67
CA ARG A 5 -0.06 11.76 12.77
C ARG A 5 -0.67 11.89 11.38
N ILE A 6 -1.86 11.33 11.16
CA ILE A 6 -2.58 11.47 9.87
C ILE A 6 -2.84 12.93 9.48
N GLU A 7 -2.91 13.81 10.48
CA GLU A 7 -3.04 15.26 10.34
C GLU A 7 -1.79 15.92 9.72
N ASP A 8 -0.61 15.29 9.86
CA ASP A 8 0.67 15.77 9.32
C ASP A 8 0.89 15.36 7.85
N ILE A 9 0.02 14.50 7.31
CA ILE A 9 0.06 14.02 5.92
C ILE A 9 -0.77 14.95 5.05
N SER A 10 -0.21 15.44 3.93
CA SER A 10 -0.96 16.32 3.01
C SER A 10 -2.07 15.56 2.26
N SER A 11 -3.10 16.24 1.75
CA SER A 11 -4.14 15.58 0.93
C SER A 11 -3.58 14.88 -0.32
N THR A 12 -2.52 15.44 -0.92
CA THR A 12 -1.85 14.84 -2.08
C THR A 12 -1.09 13.57 -1.70
N GLU A 13 -0.38 13.58 -0.56
CA GLU A 13 0.33 12.41 -0.05
C GLU A 13 -0.65 11.30 0.37
N LEU A 14 -1.77 11.68 1.01
CA LEU A 14 -2.86 10.76 1.34
C LEU A 14 -3.50 10.15 0.08
N ALA A 15 -3.72 10.95 -0.96
CA ALA A 15 -4.20 10.47 -2.27
C ALA A 15 -3.22 9.47 -2.92
N SER A 16 -1.91 9.71 -2.79
CA SER A 16 -0.89 8.76 -3.26
C SER A 16 -0.91 7.45 -2.49
N TYR A 17 -1.08 7.48 -1.16
CA TYR A 17 -1.24 6.26 -0.36
C TYR A 17 -2.48 5.46 -0.76
N ILE A 18 -3.62 6.12 -0.96
CA ILE A 18 -4.86 5.46 -1.40
C ILE A 18 -4.65 4.76 -2.75
N ASN A 19 -4.10 5.47 -3.75
CA ASN A 19 -3.82 4.88 -5.06
C ASN A 19 -2.83 3.70 -4.96
N ALA A 20 -1.77 3.83 -4.16
CA ALA A 20 -0.82 2.74 -3.93
C ALA A 20 -1.51 1.51 -3.31
N PHE A 21 -2.34 1.72 -2.29
CA PHE A 21 -3.06 0.64 -1.60
C PHE A 21 -4.03 -0.11 -2.51
N LEU A 22 -4.75 0.61 -3.38
CA LEU A 22 -5.61 0.00 -4.38
C LEU A 22 -4.82 -0.94 -5.31
N VAL A 23 -3.65 -0.50 -5.79
CA VAL A 23 -2.80 -1.31 -6.68
C VAL A 23 -2.16 -2.49 -5.94
N THR A 24 -1.76 -2.32 -4.68
CA THR A 24 -1.13 -3.37 -3.86
C THR A 24 -2.14 -4.22 -3.07
N CYS A 25 -3.43 -4.14 -3.38
CA CYS A 25 -4.49 -4.91 -2.74
C CYS A 25 -4.58 -4.75 -1.21
N ILE A 26 -4.23 -3.57 -0.70
CA ILE A 26 -4.46 -3.16 0.69
C ILE A 26 -5.77 -2.36 0.72
N ASN A 27 -6.67 -2.66 1.66
CA ASN A 27 -7.93 -1.92 1.76
C ASN A 27 -7.71 -0.52 2.40
N PRO A 28 -7.81 0.59 1.63
CA PRO A 28 -7.57 1.94 2.18
C PRO A 28 -8.69 2.43 3.11
N ARG A 29 -9.85 1.75 3.14
CA ARG A 29 -10.96 2.05 4.05
C ARG A 29 -10.82 1.37 5.41
N ASN A 30 -9.91 0.39 5.52
CA ASN A 30 -9.65 -0.35 6.75
C ASN A 30 -8.14 -0.61 6.92
N PHE A 31 -7.36 0.47 7.00
CA PHE A 31 -5.93 0.40 7.24
C PHE A 31 -5.67 0.65 8.73
N PHE A 32 -5.43 -0.41 9.51
CA PHE A 32 -5.29 -0.33 10.98
C PHE A 32 -6.45 0.44 11.63
N ASP A 33 -7.69 0.07 11.30
CA ASP A 33 -8.92 0.73 11.76
C ASP A 33 -9.08 2.20 11.33
N LEU A 34 -8.27 2.67 10.36
CA LEU A 34 -8.40 3.99 9.74
C LEU A 34 -9.02 3.89 8.35
N ASP A 35 -10.02 4.74 8.09
CA ASP A 35 -10.60 4.94 6.77
C ASP A 35 -9.95 6.17 6.10
N LEU A 36 -8.89 5.90 5.34
CA LEU A 36 -8.12 6.94 4.63
C LEU A 36 -8.95 7.63 3.55
N VAL A 37 -9.87 6.89 2.92
CA VAL A 37 -10.75 7.41 1.86
C VAL A 37 -11.75 8.41 2.45
N LYS A 38 -12.36 8.06 3.59
CA LYS A 38 -13.27 8.96 4.32
C LYS A 38 -12.56 10.21 4.82
N GLU A 39 -11.33 10.08 5.33
CA GLU A 39 -10.54 11.25 5.74
C GLU A 39 -10.19 12.15 4.55
N LEU A 40 -9.80 11.57 3.40
CA LEU A 40 -9.55 12.36 2.20
C LEU A 40 -10.83 13.05 1.69
N ARG A 41 -11.97 12.35 1.68
CA ARG A 41 -13.28 12.90 1.31
C ARG A 41 -13.63 14.12 2.17
N ARG A 42 -13.51 13.98 3.49
CA ARG A 42 -13.74 15.07 4.46
C ARG A 42 -12.91 16.31 4.12
N ARG A 43 -11.63 16.14 3.74
CA ARG A 43 -10.74 17.27 3.36
C ARG A 43 -11.19 17.94 2.06
N VAL A 44 -11.61 17.15 1.07
CA VAL A 44 -12.12 17.68 -0.21
C VAL A 44 -13.40 18.47 -0.02
N ASP A 45 -14.31 18.02 0.84
CA ASP A 45 -15.59 18.70 1.08
C ASP A 45 -15.42 20.07 1.76
N LEU A 46 -14.41 20.19 2.64
CA LEU A 46 -14.06 21.42 3.36
C LEU A 46 -13.32 22.44 2.49
N GLN A 47 -12.68 22.00 1.40
CA GLN A 47 -11.89 22.87 0.54
C GLN A 47 -12.68 23.32 -0.69
N ASN A 48 -12.58 24.61 -1.00
CA ASN A 48 -13.14 25.16 -2.25
C ASN A 48 -12.27 24.81 -3.47
N HIS A 49 -10.96 24.74 -3.29
CA HIS A 49 -10.01 24.39 -4.33
C HIS A 49 -9.31 23.09 -3.95
N THR A 50 -9.44 22.09 -4.79
CA THR A 50 -8.85 20.77 -4.59
C THR A 50 -8.11 20.39 -5.87
N LEU A 51 -6.90 19.86 -5.73
CA LEU A 51 -6.12 19.40 -6.87
C LEU A 51 -6.85 18.23 -7.57
N PRO A 52 -6.94 18.21 -8.92
CA PRO A 52 -7.64 17.15 -9.64
C PRO A 52 -7.15 15.73 -9.29
N TYR A 53 -5.85 15.55 -9.03
CA TYR A 53 -5.26 14.28 -8.59
C TYR A 53 -5.89 13.73 -7.30
N VAL A 54 -6.27 14.61 -6.38
CA VAL A 54 -6.89 14.21 -5.10
C VAL A 54 -8.31 13.68 -5.35
N ILE A 55 -9.08 14.33 -6.22
CA ILE A 55 -10.43 13.90 -6.60
C ILE A 55 -10.35 12.58 -7.40
N LEU A 56 -9.37 12.45 -8.29
CA LEU A 56 -9.10 11.20 -9.02
C LEU A 56 -8.86 10.03 -8.06
N ALA A 57 -8.04 10.21 -7.01
CA ALA A 57 -7.79 9.15 -6.03
C ALA A 57 -9.04 8.71 -5.27
N LEU A 58 -9.95 9.64 -4.96
CA LEU A 58 -11.25 9.30 -4.36
C LEU A 58 -12.10 8.47 -5.33
N CYS A 59 -12.16 8.87 -6.60
CA CYS A 59 -12.89 8.12 -7.62
C CYS A 59 -12.33 6.71 -7.85
N ASN A 60 -11.01 6.58 -7.94
CA ASN A 60 -10.31 5.31 -8.02
C ASN A 60 -10.63 4.37 -6.84
N ALA A 61 -10.82 4.93 -5.64
CA ALA A 61 -11.22 4.20 -4.44
C ALA A 61 -12.72 3.86 -4.37
N GLY A 62 -13.46 4.07 -5.46
CA GLY A 62 -14.90 3.82 -5.55
C GLY A 62 -15.75 4.79 -4.71
N GLU A 63 -15.19 5.89 -4.23
CA GLU A 63 -15.96 6.93 -3.56
C GLU A 63 -16.86 7.64 -4.59
N ARG A 64 -18.13 7.87 -4.27
CA ARG A 64 -19.06 8.55 -5.17
C ARG A 64 -18.61 9.99 -5.46
N MET A 65 -18.55 10.37 -6.74
CA MET A 65 -18.28 11.75 -7.14
C MET A 65 -19.57 12.59 -7.05
N SER A 66 -19.47 13.77 -6.42
CA SER A 66 -20.58 14.72 -6.31
C SER A 66 -20.61 15.69 -7.49
N GLU A 67 -21.75 16.34 -7.74
CA GLU A 67 -21.84 17.43 -8.73
C GLU A 67 -20.84 18.56 -8.42
N ARG A 68 -20.59 18.84 -7.14
CA ARG A 68 -19.58 19.81 -6.71
C ARG A 68 -18.16 19.37 -7.07
N ASP A 69 -17.87 18.07 -7.08
CA ASP A 69 -16.56 17.56 -7.52
C ASP A 69 -16.39 17.75 -9.03
N VAL A 70 -17.43 17.45 -9.81
CA VAL A 70 -17.45 17.69 -11.26
C VAL A 70 -17.27 19.18 -11.57
N GLU A 71 -18.03 20.05 -10.91
CA GLU A 71 -17.90 21.50 -11.06
C GLU A 71 -16.48 21.98 -10.71
N LYS A 72 -15.89 21.49 -9.62
CA LYS A 72 -14.49 21.81 -9.25
C LYS A 72 -13.52 21.39 -10.36
N LEU A 73 -13.67 20.21 -10.95
CA LEU A 73 -12.78 19.69 -12.01
C LEU A 73 -12.93 20.49 -13.31
N THR A 74 -14.16 20.74 -13.75
CA THR A 74 -14.46 21.54 -14.94
C THR A 74 -13.97 22.97 -14.78
N ASN A 75 -14.24 23.60 -13.63
CA ASN A 75 -13.70 24.92 -13.31
C ASN A 75 -12.17 24.91 -13.30
N PHE A 76 -11.53 23.89 -12.72
CA PHE A 76 -10.06 23.80 -12.72
C PHE A 76 -9.50 23.73 -14.14
N PHE A 77 -10.12 22.95 -15.03
CA PHE A 77 -9.71 22.83 -16.42
C PHE A 77 -9.75 24.18 -17.16
N TRP A 78 -10.86 24.92 -17.03
CA TRP A 78 -11.05 26.18 -17.74
C TRP A 78 -10.30 27.33 -17.08
N THR A 79 -10.27 27.41 -15.75
CA THR A 79 -9.64 28.53 -15.02
C THR A 79 -8.11 28.45 -14.99
N ALA A 80 -7.52 27.31 -15.37
CA ALA A 80 -6.09 27.12 -15.56
C ALA A 80 -5.54 27.92 -16.77
N HIS A 81 -5.55 29.25 -16.68
CA HIS A 81 -5.06 30.16 -17.72
C HIS A 81 -3.55 30.45 -17.64
N ARG A 82 -2.80 29.74 -16.77
CA ARG A 82 -1.36 29.92 -16.64
C ARG A 82 -0.61 29.07 -17.66
N LYS A 83 0.46 29.63 -18.21
CA LYS A 83 1.46 28.91 -19.02
C LYS A 83 1.95 27.69 -18.23
N PHE A 84 2.05 26.50 -18.86
CA PHE A 84 2.54 25.24 -18.25
C PHE A 84 1.58 24.50 -17.29
N TRP A 85 0.27 24.55 -17.52
CA TRP A 85 -0.75 23.89 -16.67
C TRP A 85 -1.48 22.73 -17.36
N THR A 86 -1.03 22.31 -18.53
CA THR A 86 -1.61 21.18 -19.29
C THR A 86 -1.66 19.89 -18.46
N ASP A 87 -0.71 19.69 -17.55
CA ASP A 87 -0.73 18.59 -16.56
C ASP A 87 -2.04 18.56 -15.75
N MET A 88 -2.50 19.73 -15.29
CA MET A 88 -3.69 19.84 -14.45
C MET A 88 -4.97 19.65 -15.28
N GLN A 89 -4.96 20.10 -16.53
CA GLN A 89 -6.05 19.84 -17.47
C GLN A 89 -6.19 18.34 -17.75
N ALA A 90 -5.07 17.67 -18.01
CA ALA A 90 -5.04 16.22 -18.20
C ALA A 90 -5.51 15.46 -16.95
N LEU A 91 -5.06 15.85 -15.75
CA LEU A 91 -5.54 15.27 -14.50
C LEU A 91 -7.03 15.52 -14.25
N SER A 92 -7.55 16.67 -14.69
CA SER A 92 -9.00 16.96 -14.59
C SER A 92 -9.81 16.04 -15.50
N ILE A 93 -9.36 15.83 -16.75
CA ILE A 93 -9.98 14.88 -17.66
C ILE A 93 -9.89 13.44 -17.13
N LEU A 94 -8.77 13.04 -16.53
CA LEU A 94 -8.64 11.72 -15.89
C LEU A 94 -9.67 11.52 -14.78
N ALA A 95 -9.84 12.51 -13.90
CA ALA A 95 -10.82 12.46 -12.81
C ALA A 95 -12.26 12.44 -13.34
N LEU A 96 -12.58 13.30 -14.31
CA LEU A 96 -13.90 13.33 -14.97
C LEU A 96 -14.20 12.02 -15.70
N SER A 97 -13.21 11.43 -16.38
CA SER A 97 -13.34 10.14 -17.03
C SER A 97 -13.66 9.03 -16.03
N CYS A 98 -12.97 8.99 -14.88
CA CYS A 98 -13.28 8.04 -13.82
C CYS A 98 -14.72 8.22 -13.31
N ALA A 99 -15.11 9.48 -13.06
CA ALA A 99 -16.43 9.82 -12.56
C ALA A 99 -17.55 9.44 -13.55
N ALA A 100 -17.30 9.58 -14.86
CA ALA A 100 -18.23 9.20 -15.92
C ALA A 100 -18.42 7.67 -16.04
N ARG A 101 -17.48 6.87 -15.53
CA ARG A 101 -17.60 5.39 -15.47
C ARG A 101 -18.41 4.91 -14.27
N GLN A 102 -18.68 5.77 -13.28
CA GLN A 102 -19.46 5.37 -12.10
C GLN A 102 -20.92 5.12 -12.50
N PRO A 103 -21.62 4.14 -11.90
CA PRO A 103 -23.01 3.81 -12.24
C PRO A 103 -23.98 5.00 -12.11
N ASP A 104 -23.71 5.88 -11.14
CA ASP A 104 -24.49 7.10 -10.86
C ASP A 104 -23.80 8.37 -11.40
N GLY A 105 -22.86 8.23 -12.34
CA GLY A 105 -22.08 9.33 -12.89
C GLY A 105 -22.95 10.30 -13.69
N ASN A 106 -23.24 11.48 -13.14
CA ASN A 106 -23.97 12.55 -13.82
C ASN A 106 -23.00 13.50 -14.53
N ILE A 107 -22.26 12.99 -15.52
CA ILE A 107 -21.34 13.79 -16.33
C ILE A 107 -21.87 13.87 -17.76
N ASP A 108 -21.91 15.09 -18.30
CA ASP A 108 -22.19 15.30 -19.71
C ASP A 108 -21.01 14.80 -20.55
N LEU A 109 -21.23 13.67 -21.25
CA LEU A 109 -20.22 13.08 -22.13
C LEU A 109 -19.86 14.00 -23.31
N ALA A 110 -20.77 14.88 -23.73
CA ALA A 110 -20.48 15.87 -24.76
C ALA A 110 -19.52 16.95 -24.24
N GLU A 111 -19.72 17.39 -22.99
CA GLU A 111 -18.80 18.32 -22.31
C GLU A 111 -17.42 17.67 -22.16
N LEU A 112 -17.34 16.43 -21.68
CA LEU A 112 -16.07 15.69 -21.56
C LEU A 112 -15.35 15.57 -22.91
N ALA A 113 -16.09 15.31 -24.00
CA ALA A 113 -15.53 15.29 -25.35
C ALA A 113 -14.97 16.66 -25.76
N GLU A 114 -15.65 17.76 -25.47
CA GLU A 114 -15.16 19.12 -25.75
C GLU A 114 -13.84 19.41 -25.02
N LEU A 115 -13.72 19.01 -23.75
CA LEU A 115 -12.48 19.15 -22.99
C LEU A 115 -11.33 18.38 -23.66
N THR A 116 -11.59 17.17 -24.17
CA THR A 116 -10.57 16.38 -24.89
C THR A 116 -10.13 17.05 -26.19
N VAL A 117 -11.06 17.62 -26.96
CA VAL A 117 -10.75 18.38 -28.18
C VAL A 117 -9.86 19.58 -27.84
N LYS A 118 -10.18 20.31 -26.76
CA LYS A 118 -9.37 21.43 -26.30
C LYS A 118 -7.95 21.01 -25.90
N LEU A 119 -7.82 19.85 -25.25
CA LEU A 119 -6.53 19.29 -24.85
C LEU A 119 -5.69 18.90 -26.09
N LYS A 120 -6.28 18.17 -27.03
CA LYS A 120 -5.64 17.76 -28.31
C LYS A 120 -5.12 18.95 -29.11
N ALA A 121 -5.88 20.04 -29.16
CA ALA A 121 -5.52 21.24 -29.92
C ALA A 121 -4.22 21.93 -29.46
N SER A 122 -3.67 21.56 -28.30
CA SER A 122 -2.45 22.14 -27.73
C SER A 122 -1.19 21.34 -28.05
N GLN A 123 -1.28 20.26 -28.84
CA GLN A 123 -0.12 19.47 -29.26
C GLN A 123 0.84 20.31 -30.13
N TYR A 124 2.14 20.24 -29.84
CA TYR A 124 3.16 20.85 -30.68
C TYR A 124 3.35 20.08 -31.99
N SER A 125 3.93 20.75 -33.00
CA SER A 125 4.19 20.14 -34.31
C SER A 125 5.14 18.94 -34.28
N ASN A 126 5.93 18.77 -33.22
CA ASN A 126 6.79 17.61 -33.02
C ASN A 126 6.06 16.41 -32.39
N GLY A 127 4.76 16.55 -32.08
CA GLY A 127 3.91 15.55 -31.45
C GLY A 127 3.92 15.56 -29.92
N THR A 128 4.66 16.46 -29.27
CA THR A 128 4.76 16.50 -27.80
C THR A 128 4.00 17.67 -27.19
N TYR A 129 4.03 17.72 -25.87
CA TYR A 129 3.67 18.89 -25.07
C TYR A 129 4.91 19.47 -24.39
N GLU A 130 4.70 20.37 -23.44
CA GLU A 130 5.72 21.17 -22.75
C GLU A 130 6.84 20.33 -22.13
N THR A 131 6.50 19.18 -21.56
CA THR A 131 7.43 18.22 -20.97
C THR A 131 7.05 16.79 -21.33
N LEU A 132 7.96 15.86 -21.08
CA LEU A 132 7.70 14.43 -21.29
C LEU A 132 6.59 13.92 -20.36
N LYS A 133 6.63 14.30 -19.07
CA LYS A 133 5.54 14.11 -18.11
C LYS A 133 4.20 14.64 -18.63
N THR A 134 4.16 15.88 -19.12
CA THR A 134 2.93 16.49 -19.67
C THR A 134 2.40 15.69 -20.85
N THR A 135 3.30 15.31 -21.75
CA THR A 135 2.97 14.49 -22.93
C THR A 135 2.35 13.16 -22.51
N ALA A 136 2.92 12.51 -21.51
CA ALA A 136 2.41 11.26 -20.97
C ALA A 136 1.04 11.43 -20.29
N LEU A 137 0.85 12.47 -19.46
CA LEU A 137 -0.43 12.74 -18.81
C LEU A 137 -1.55 13.02 -19.81
N VAL A 138 -1.27 13.78 -20.88
CA VAL A 138 -2.26 14.00 -21.96
C VAL A 138 -2.62 12.68 -22.63
N MET A 139 -1.62 11.85 -22.96
CA MET A 139 -1.86 10.55 -23.58
C MET A 139 -2.71 9.65 -22.68
N GLN A 140 -2.43 9.63 -21.37
CA GLN A 140 -3.27 8.92 -20.39
C GLN A 140 -4.72 9.44 -20.35
N ALA A 141 -4.93 10.76 -20.39
CA ALA A 141 -6.27 11.34 -20.40
C ALA A 141 -7.06 10.95 -21.66
N LEU A 142 -6.41 10.88 -22.81
CA LEU A 142 -7.01 10.44 -24.08
C LEU A 142 -7.34 8.93 -24.06
N ILE A 143 -6.45 8.10 -23.51
CA ILE A 143 -6.70 6.67 -23.27
C ILE A 143 -7.92 6.50 -22.36
N ALA A 144 -7.97 7.23 -21.24
CA ALA A 144 -9.03 7.10 -20.25
C ALA A 144 -10.42 7.44 -20.79
N THR A 145 -10.50 8.46 -21.66
CA THR A 145 -11.75 8.90 -22.30
C THR A 145 -12.13 8.06 -23.52
N LYS A 146 -11.27 7.13 -23.97
CA LYS A 146 -11.42 6.41 -25.25
C LYS A 146 -11.69 7.37 -26.41
N SER A 147 -11.11 8.56 -26.35
CA SER A 147 -11.32 9.60 -27.35
C SER A 147 -10.76 9.10 -28.68
N ASP A 148 -11.57 9.15 -29.75
CA ASP A 148 -11.12 8.74 -31.08
C ASP A 148 -9.87 9.54 -31.45
N THR A 149 -8.75 8.83 -31.55
CA THR A 149 -7.46 9.44 -31.86
C THR A 149 -7.36 9.88 -33.32
N ASP A 150 -8.27 9.39 -34.16
CA ASP A 150 -8.32 9.66 -35.59
C ASP A 150 -9.12 10.93 -35.92
N GLU A 151 -9.96 11.41 -34.99
CA GLU A 151 -10.69 12.67 -35.12
C GLU A 151 -9.89 13.84 -34.53
N GLY A 152 -9.27 14.62 -35.41
CA GLY A 152 -8.84 15.99 -35.17
C GLY A 152 -7.51 16.17 -34.43
N ASN A 153 -6.50 16.65 -35.18
CA ASN A 153 -5.31 17.38 -34.73
C ASN A 153 -4.42 16.75 -33.63
N PHE A 154 -4.56 15.46 -33.33
CA PHE A 154 -3.65 14.75 -32.42
C PHE A 154 -2.89 13.64 -33.13
N ASP A 155 -1.58 13.83 -33.31
CA ASP A 155 -0.70 12.83 -33.90
C ASP A 155 -0.21 11.86 -32.81
N VAL A 156 -0.97 10.77 -32.60
CA VAL A 156 -0.61 9.70 -31.64
C VAL A 156 0.70 9.04 -32.00
N ILE A 157 0.90 8.74 -33.28
CA ILE A 157 2.06 7.97 -33.76
C ILE A 157 3.34 8.76 -33.48
N GLN A 158 3.32 10.05 -33.80
CA GLN A 158 4.43 10.94 -33.49
C GLN A 158 4.63 11.09 -31.97
N THR A 159 3.55 11.20 -31.19
CA THR A 159 3.63 11.25 -29.71
C THR A 159 4.35 10.02 -29.15
N LEU A 160 3.89 8.82 -29.51
CA LEU A 160 4.48 7.55 -29.06
C LEU A 160 5.93 7.43 -29.51
N ARG A 161 6.24 7.83 -30.75
CA ARG A 161 7.62 7.85 -31.24
C ARG A 161 8.52 8.75 -30.39
N GLN A 162 8.07 9.95 -30.03
CA GLN A 162 8.84 10.86 -29.18
C GLN A 162 9.01 10.32 -27.75
N ILE A 163 7.99 9.67 -27.18
CA ILE A 163 8.11 8.98 -25.89
C ILE A 163 9.19 7.90 -25.97
N LEU A 164 9.13 7.01 -26.96
CA LEU A 164 10.11 5.92 -27.11
C LEU A 164 11.53 6.43 -27.35
N LEU A 165 11.70 7.51 -28.13
CA LEU A 165 13.01 8.15 -28.34
C LEU A 165 13.60 8.79 -27.08
N ALA A 166 12.76 9.12 -26.09
CA ALA A 166 13.22 9.68 -24.82
C ALA A 166 13.69 8.62 -23.82
N GLN A 167 13.54 7.32 -24.13
CA GLN A 167 14.01 6.25 -23.26
C GLN A 167 15.55 6.22 -23.25
N ARG A 168 16.13 6.20 -22.04
CA ARG A 168 17.57 6.07 -21.81
C ARG A 168 18.01 4.61 -21.89
N GLU A 169 19.32 4.40 -21.99
CA GLU A 169 19.92 3.05 -22.06
C GLU A 169 19.58 2.16 -20.85
N ASP A 170 19.34 2.76 -19.68
CA ASP A 170 18.91 2.06 -18.46
C ASP A 170 17.41 1.72 -18.43
N GLY A 171 16.68 2.05 -19.50
CA GLY A 171 15.24 1.84 -19.63
C GLY A 171 14.38 2.95 -18.98
N SER A 172 14.99 3.89 -18.26
CA SER A 172 14.27 5.01 -17.63
C SER A 172 13.96 6.12 -18.64
N PHE A 173 13.06 7.03 -18.27
CA PHE A 173 12.77 8.25 -19.02
C PHE A 173 13.39 9.49 -18.36
N GLY A 174 14.40 9.25 -17.52
CA GLY A 174 15.31 10.24 -16.99
C GLY A 174 15.06 10.74 -15.58
N SER A 175 13.80 10.91 -15.17
CA SER A 175 13.43 11.13 -13.77
C SER A 175 12.39 10.10 -13.32
N VAL A 176 12.30 9.87 -12.00
CA VAL A 176 11.27 8.98 -11.43
C VAL A 176 9.87 9.43 -11.84
N ILE A 177 9.62 10.74 -11.89
CA ILE A 177 8.33 11.32 -12.26
C ILE A 177 8.01 11.08 -13.74
N ASP A 178 8.99 11.24 -14.62
CA ASP A 178 8.80 10.99 -16.06
C ASP A 178 8.56 9.49 -16.32
N THR A 179 9.37 8.62 -15.73
CA THR A 179 9.19 7.16 -15.82
C THR A 179 7.84 6.73 -15.29
N TYR A 180 7.45 7.21 -14.10
CA TYR A 180 6.14 6.95 -13.49
C TYR A 180 4.98 7.40 -14.39
N SER A 181 5.12 8.54 -15.06
CA SER A 181 4.05 9.08 -15.90
C SER A 181 3.94 8.36 -17.24
N ILE A 182 5.05 7.83 -17.78
CA ILE A 182 5.05 7.14 -19.07
C ILE A 182 4.65 5.68 -18.95
N MET A 183 5.03 5.00 -17.88
CA MET A 183 4.83 3.55 -17.75
C MET A 183 3.37 3.10 -18.01
N PRO A 184 2.32 3.78 -17.50
CA PRO A 184 0.94 3.43 -17.83
C PRO A 184 0.64 3.56 -19.34
N VAL A 185 1.16 4.59 -20.01
CA VAL A 185 0.94 4.81 -21.45
C VAL A 185 1.46 3.65 -22.29
N LEU A 186 2.61 3.07 -21.91
CA LEU A 186 3.21 1.95 -22.62
C LEU A 186 2.39 0.65 -22.52
N ASP A 187 1.57 0.53 -21.46
CA ASP A 187 0.61 -0.57 -21.26
C ASP A 187 -0.81 -0.21 -21.71
N TYR A 188 -0.99 0.93 -22.40
CA TYR A 188 -2.30 1.44 -22.80
C TYR A 188 -3.25 1.63 -21.59
N LYS A 189 -2.69 2.11 -20.47
CA LYS A 189 -3.35 2.41 -19.20
C LYS A 189 -3.20 3.87 -18.82
N SER A 190 -3.96 4.27 -17.81
CA SER A 190 -3.98 5.60 -17.23
C SER A 190 -4.08 5.56 -15.70
N LEU A 191 -3.81 6.68 -15.05
CA LEU A 191 -4.07 6.83 -13.60
C LEU A 191 -5.56 6.67 -13.23
N ALA A 192 -6.48 6.78 -14.20
CA ALA A 192 -7.92 6.52 -13.99
C ALA A 192 -8.28 5.03 -14.05
N ASP A 193 -7.32 4.15 -14.37
CA ASP A 193 -7.50 2.71 -14.34
C ASP A 193 -7.03 2.08 -13.02
N ILE A 194 -6.48 2.89 -12.10
CA ILE A 194 -6.17 2.46 -10.74
C ILE A 194 -7.47 2.10 -10.04
N ASN A 195 -7.60 0.84 -9.65
CA ASN A 195 -8.68 0.32 -8.84
C ASN A 195 -8.18 -0.97 -8.18
N SER A 196 -9.06 -1.64 -7.42
CA SER A 196 -8.78 -2.94 -6.82
C SER A 196 -9.45 -4.10 -7.58
N SER A 197 -9.74 -3.97 -8.87
CA SER A 197 -10.42 -5.02 -9.64
C SER A 197 -9.49 -6.12 -10.13
N HIS A 198 -8.19 -5.81 -10.29
CA HIS A 198 -7.14 -6.81 -10.53
C HIS A 198 -6.82 -7.58 -9.26
N CYS A 199 -7.08 -6.97 -8.09
CA CYS A 199 -7.20 -7.72 -6.87
C CYS A 199 -8.40 -8.61 -7.09
N SER A 200 -8.14 -9.89 -7.37
CA SER A 200 -9.16 -10.90 -7.20
C SER A 200 -9.86 -10.65 -5.86
N ASN A 201 -11.13 -11.04 -5.74
CA ASN A 201 -11.69 -11.39 -4.42
C ASN A 201 -10.95 -12.63 -3.89
N ILE A 202 -9.62 -12.56 -3.85
CA ILE A 202 -8.81 -13.02 -2.76
C ILE A 202 -9.44 -12.27 -1.57
N SER A 203 -10.48 -12.88 -0.98
CA SER A 203 -10.37 -13.15 0.44
C SER A 203 -8.90 -13.49 0.62
N ILE A 204 -8.14 -12.64 1.30
CA ILE A 204 -6.80 -12.99 1.70
C ILE A 204 -6.99 -14.25 2.54
N GLU A 205 -7.09 -15.40 1.89
CA GLU A 205 -6.84 -16.69 2.46
C GLU A 205 -5.40 -16.52 2.82
N GLU A 206 -5.20 -16.35 4.12
CA GLU A 206 -3.96 -16.01 4.79
C GLU A 206 -2.79 -16.88 4.30
N GLU A 207 -3.09 -18.00 3.64
CA GLU A 207 -2.27 -18.86 2.79
C GLU A 207 -1.39 -18.14 1.74
N GLU A 208 -1.83 -17.08 1.06
CA GLU A 208 -1.01 -16.44 0.01
C GLU A 208 0.07 -15.50 0.58
N VAL A 209 -0.25 -14.80 1.69
CA VAL A 209 0.74 -14.02 2.47
C VAL A 209 1.79 -14.95 3.10
N ILE A 210 1.35 -16.13 3.55
CA ILE A 210 2.22 -17.20 4.05
C ILE A 210 3.11 -17.74 2.94
N HIS A 211 2.55 -18.02 1.76
CA HIS A 211 3.29 -18.50 0.59
C HIS A 211 4.33 -17.48 0.10
N ASP A 212 4.00 -16.18 0.12
CA ASP A 212 4.94 -15.11 -0.25
C ASP A 212 6.02 -14.87 0.82
N LEU A 213 5.71 -15.05 2.11
CA LEU A 213 6.73 -15.05 3.18
C LEU A 213 7.68 -16.25 3.08
N GLU A 214 7.15 -17.43 2.74
CA GLU A 214 7.96 -18.63 2.50
C GLU A 214 8.80 -18.49 1.22
N ASN A 215 8.31 -17.76 0.20
CA ASN A 215 8.98 -17.59 -1.09
C ASN A 215 9.69 -16.25 -1.29
N GLN A 216 9.75 -15.39 -0.27
CA GLN A 216 10.43 -14.11 -0.35
C GLN A 216 11.90 -14.28 -0.76
N ILE A 217 12.29 -13.51 -1.80
CA ILE A 217 13.65 -13.47 -2.33
C ILE A 217 14.52 -12.67 -1.36
N GLY A 218 15.49 -13.32 -0.70
CA GLY A 218 16.37 -12.68 0.27
C GLY A 218 17.13 -13.66 1.17
N VAL A 219 17.92 -13.12 2.11
CA VAL A 219 18.63 -13.93 3.11
C VAL A 219 17.62 -14.52 4.09
N LYS A 220 17.65 -15.84 4.27
CA LYS A 220 16.80 -16.57 5.22
C LYS A 220 17.58 -16.95 6.46
N TRP A 221 16.95 -16.79 7.62
CA TRP A 221 17.46 -17.24 8.92
C TRP A 221 16.77 -18.52 9.35
N SER A 222 17.53 -19.39 10.01
CA SER A 222 17.02 -20.61 10.63
C SER A 222 16.83 -20.35 12.11
N ILE A 223 15.63 -20.51 12.64
CA ILE A 223 15.32 -20.26 14.06
C ILE A 223 14.72 -21.53 14.66
N GLN A 224 15.06 -21.84 15.89
CA GLN A 224 14.39 -22.91 16.65
C GLN A 224 13.41 -22.27 17.63
N LEU A 225 12.16 -22.73 17.63
CA LEU A 225 11.13 -22.32 18.59
C LEU A 225 10.72 -23.54 19.41
N SER A 226 10.97 -23.50 20.71
CA SER A 226 10.60 -24.58 21.64
C SER A 226 9.57 -24.14 22.66
N VAL A 227 8.73 -25.09 23.06
CA VAL A 227 7.84 -24.98 24.21
C VAL A 227 8.24 -26.03 25.21
N TRP A 228 8.63 -25.59 26.40
CA TRP A 228 9.00 -26.42 27.54
C TRP A 228 7.99 -26.24 28.67
N ILE A 229 7.63 -27.34 29.33
CA ILE A 229 6.66 -27.33 30.44
C ILE A 229 7.28 -28.02 31.65
N GLY A 230 7.04 -27.46 32.83
CA GLY A 230 7.47 -27.99 34.11
C GLY A 230 8.91 -27.61 34.46
N ASN A 231 9.19 -27.53 35.77
CA ASN A 231 10.50 -27.09 36.28
C ASN A 231 11.67 -27.98 35.81
N ASN A 232 11.39 -29.24 35.46
CA ASN A 232 12.37 -30.21 34.96
C ASN A 232 12.23 -30.50 33.45
N ARG A 233 11.57 -29.61 32.68
CA ARG A 233 11.32 -29.79 31.23
C ARG A 233 10.62 -31.11 30.91
N THR A 234 9.52 -31.38 31.60
CA THR A 234 8.78 -32.64 31.50
C THR A 234 8.12 -32.85 30.14
N VAL A 235 7.80 -31.76 29.44
CA VAL A 235 7.32 -31.78 28.05
C VAL A 235 8.12 -30.78 27.24
N GLU A 236 8.63 -31.22 26.09
CA GLU A 236 9.32 -30.38 25.11
C GLU A 236 8.73 -30.62 23.71
N ARG A 237 8.48 -29.53 22.99
CA ARG A 237 8.21 -29.54 21.56
C ARG A 237 9.04 -28.47 20.89
N THR A 238 9.71 -28.82 19.80
CA THR A 238 10.60 -27.91 19.07
C THR A 238 10.20 -27.85 17.60
N LEU A 239 10.12 -26.63 17.06
CA LEU A 239 9.87 -26.31 15.67
C LEU A 239 11.12 -25.65 15.09
N THR A 240 11.53 -26.07 13.89
CA THR A 240 12.61 -25.41 13.14
C THR A 240 11.98 -24.58 12.04
N LEU A 241 12.21 -23.28 12.09
CA LEU A 241 11.59 -22.28 11.23
C LEU A 241 12.63 -21.72 10.26
N ARG A 242 12.26 -21.53 9.00
CA ARG A 242 13.05 -20.77 8.03
C ARG A 242 12.29 -19.53 7.63
N VAL A 243 12.79 -18.37 8.04
CA VAL A 243 12.08 -17.08 7.92
C VAL A 243 12.99 -16.01 7.32
N PRO A 244 12.44 -14.90 6.79
CA PRO A 244 13.24 -13.75 6.35
C PRO A 244 14.14 -13.21 7.47
N ALA A 245 15.34 -12.75 7.09
CA ALA A 245 16.23 -12.08 8.03
C ALA A 245 15.58 -10.81 8.61
N ASN A 246 15.89 -10.51 9.88
CA ASN A 246 15.38 -9.35 10.63
C ASN A 246 13.85 -9.32 10.86
N ILE A 247 13.17 -10.46 10.84
CA ILE A 247 11.76 -10.55 11.25
C ILE A 247 11.62 -10.30 12.75
N SER A 248 10.58 -9.58 13.18
CA SER A 248 10.26 -9.46 14.62
C SER A 248 9.69 -10.77 15.15
N PHE A 249 9.87 -11.03 16.45
CA PHE A 249 9.40 -12.26 17.05
C PHE A 249 7.86 -12.34 17.11
N GLU A 250 7.19 -11.22 17.34
CA GLU A 250 5.73 -11.11 17.22
C GLU A 250 5.27 -11.59 15.84
N ARG A 251 5.87 -11.06 14.77
CA ARG A 251 5.49 -11.42 13.40
C ARG A 251 5.78 -12.88 13.07
N LEU A 252 6.86 -13.43 13.61
CA LEU A 252 7.17 -14.86 13.51
C LEU A 252 6.10 -15.71 14.17
N MET A 253 5.62 -15.34 15.37
CA MET A 253 4.58 -16.12 16.05
C MET A 253 3.24 -16.03 15.34
N GLU A 254 2.82 -14.84 14.90
CA GLU A 254 1.62 -14.68 14.07
C GLU A 254 1.65 -15.59 12.83
N LEU A 255 2.81 -15.70 12.18
CA LEU A 255 2.99 -16.58 11.02
C LEU A 255 2.77 -18.06 11.39
N GLU A 256 3.36 -18.51 12.50
CA GLU A 256 3.22 -19.90 12.94
C GLU A 256 1.80 -20.25 13.42
N GLU A 257 1.09 -19.28 13.98
CA GLU A 257 -0.31 -19.44 14.35
C GLU A 257 -1.22 -19.55 13.13
N LYS A 258 -1.01 -18.70 12.13
CA LYS A 258 -1.75 -18.77 10.86
C LYS A 258 -1.51 -20.07 10.10
N LEU A 259 -0.30 -20.61 10.16
CA LEU A 259 0.04 -21.94 9.63
C LEU A 259 -0.56 -23.11 10.43
N GLY A 260 -1.25 -22.83 11.54
CA GLY A 260 -1.79 -23.83 12.45
C GLY A 260 -0.71 -24.65 13.18
N ARG A 261 0.56 -24.27 13.06
CA ARG A 261 1.71 -24.96 13.66
C ARG A 261 1.95 -24.54 15.11
N PHE A 262 1.43 -23.37 15.49
CA PHE A 262 1.52 -22.80 16.82
C PHE A 262 0.17 -22.20 17.24
N ARG A 263 -0.09 -22.01 18.53
CA ARG A 263 -1.29 -21.31 19.02
C ARG A 263 -0.94 -20.57 20.28
N PHE A 264 -1.28 -19.29 20.36
CA PHE A 264 -0.93 -18.47 21.51
C PHE A 264 -1.94 -17.35 21.75
N VAL A 265 -1.80 -16.64 22.86
CA VAL A 265 -2.60 -15.45 23.18
C VAL A 265 -1.67 -14.40 23.78
N PHE A 266 -1.75 -13.18 23.27
CA PHE A 266 -1.08 -12.02 23.84
C PHE A 266 -1.92 -11.33 24.91
N SER A 267 -1.23 -10.70 25.85
CA SER A 267 -1.74 -9.67 26.75
C SER A 267 -0.98 -8.38 26.51
N MET A 268 -1.69 -7.27 26.41
CA MET A 268 -1.09 -5.95 26.20
C MET A 268 -0.69 -5.32 27.54
N ARG A 269 0.57 -4.88 27.64
CA ARG A 269 1.09 -4.12 28.79
C ARG A 269 1.86 -2.91 28.27
N ASP A 270 1.47 -1.71 28.70
CA ASP A 270 2.04 -0.44 28.24
C ASP A 270 2.11 -0.31 26.70
N GLY A 271 1.08 -0.84 26.01
CA GLY A 271 0.99 -0.82 24.55
C GLY A 271 1.85 -1.87 23.84
N LYS A 272 2.50 -2.79 24.57
CA LYS A 272 3.33 -3.86 24.01
C LYS A 272 2.74 -5.26 24.28
N PRO A 273 2.82 -6.20 23.33
CA PRO A 273 2.33 -7.56 23.51
C PRO A 273 3.26 -8.38 24.40
N TYR A 274 2.70 -9.25 25.24
CA TYR A 274 3.42 -10.26 26.00
C TYR A 274 2.64 -11.57 25.97
N ILE A 275 3.33 -12.71 25.93
CA ILE A 275 2.62 -13.99 25.93
C ILE A 275 1.92 -14.23 27.25
N TYR A 276 0.63 -14.54 27.12
CA TYR A 276 -0.24 -14.90 28.22
C TYR A 276 -0.63 -16.38 28.18
N SER A 277 -0.79 -16.94 26.99
CA SER A 277 -1.14 -18.35 26.80
C SER A 277 -0.45 -18.96 25.60
N ILE A 278 -0.12 -20.25 25.69
CA ILE A 278 0.31 -21.08 24.56
C ILE A 278 -0.50 -22.39 24.61
N TYR A 279 -1.12 -22.77 23.49
CA TYR A 279 -2.02 -23.93 23.39
C TYR A 279 -3.12 -24.01 24.47
N GLY A 280 -3.61 -22.86 24.94
CA GLY A 280 -4.65 -22.77 25.97
C GLY A 280 -4.15 -22.91 27.41
N MET A 281 -2.86 -23.17 27.64
CA MET A 281 -2.25 -23.08 28.96
C MET A 281 -1.95 -21.61 29.26
N GLN A 282 -2.69 -21.02 30.18
CA GLN A 282 -2.55 -19.63 30.57
C GLN A 282 -1.56 -19.49 31.74
N ASN A 283 -1.04 -18.28 31.94
CA ASN A 283 -0.36 -17.94 33.18
C ASN A 283 -1.31 -18.13 34.37
N ASP A 284 -0.84 -18.82 35.41
CA ASP A 284 -1.60 -19.18 36.59
C ASP A 284 -0.97 -18.54 37.83
N ALA A 285 -1.64 -17.52 38.35
CA ALA A 285 -1.16 -16.81 39.52
C ALA A 285 -1.38 -17.59 40.83
N GLU A 286 -2.35 -18.51 40.89
CA GLU A 286 -2.65 -19.31 42.08
C GLU A 286 -1.58 -20.38 42.28
N GLU A 287 -1.16 -21.02 41.19
CA GLU A 287 -0.10 -22.04 41.17
C GLU A 287 1.31 -21.44 40.98
N GLY A 288 1.40 -20.11 40.76
CA GLY A 288 2.65 -19.40 40.54
C GLY A 288 3.38 -19.79 39.25
N MET A 289 2.66 -20.28 38.25
CA MET A 289 3.19 -20.80 36.99
C MET A 289 3.05 -19.78 35.87
N TYR A 290 4.14 -19.47 35.18
CA TYR A 290 4.16 -18.45 34.14
C TYR A 290 4.97 -18.89 32.93
N TRP A 291 4.65 -18.30 31.77
CA TRP A 291 5.44 -18.39 30.56
C TRP A 291 6.61 -17.42 30.61
N PHE A 292 7.82 -17.97 30.45
CA PHE A 292 9.06 -17.22 30.35
C PHE A 292 9.69 -17.43 28.98
N LEU A 293 10.23 -16.37 28.37
CA LEU A 293 10.98 -16.46 27.14
C LEU A 293 12.47 -16.59 27.46
N PHE A 294 13.11 -17.63 26.95
CA PHE A 294 14.55 -17.81 27.01
C PHE A 294 15.14 -17.76 25.60
N LEU A 295 16.33 -17.17 25.50
CA LEU A 295 17.12 -17.13 24.28
C LEU A 295 18.36 -17.99 24.46
N ARG A 296 18.70 -18.76 23.44
CA ARG A 296 19.93 -19.53 23.39
C ARG A 296 20.59 -19.39 22.03
N SER A 297 21.82 -18.89 22.04
CA SER A 297 22.69 -18.84 20.87
C SER A 297 23.62 -20.05 20.84
N LYS A 298 24.14 -20.38 19.66
CA LYS A 298 24.97 -21.58 19.46
C LYS A 298 26.20 -21.56 20.39
N GLY A 299 26.28 -22.52 21.31
CA GLY A 299 27.39 -22.66 22.26
C GLY A 299 27.21 -21.95 23.60
N ASN A 300 26.11 -21.23 23.79
CA ASN A 300 25.79 -20.54 25.04
C ASN A 300 24.70 -21.29 25.85
N GLU A 301 24.64 -20.98 27.14
CA GLU A 301 23.50 -21.31 27.99
C GLU A 301 22.29 -20.44 27.65
N GLU A 302 21.10 -20.95 27.93
CA GLU A 302 19.87 -20.18 27.84
C GLU A 302 19.85 -19.05 28.88
N HIS A 303 19.42 -17.86 28.47
CA HIS A 303 19.21 -16.73 29.37
C HIS A 303 17.78 -16.22 29.23
N LEU A 304 17.22 -15.74 30.34
CA LEU A 304 15.89 -15.17 30.38
C LEU A 304 15.87 -13.84 29.63
N GLU A 305 14.86 -13.67 28.77
CA GLU A 305 14.59 -12.43 28.05
C GLU A 305 13.27 -11.81 28.51
N GLN A 306 13.29 -10.51 28.79
CA GLN A 306 12.13 -9.75 29.29
C GLN A 306 11.62 -8.70 28.28
N ILE A 307 12.19 -8.68 27.08
CA ILE A 307 11.74 -7.83 25.97
C ILE A 307 10.42 -8.36 25.39
N SER A 308 9.56 -7.43 24.95
CA SER A 308 8.33 -7.75 24.23
C SER A 308 8.63 -8.48 22.92
N PRO A 309 7.85 -9.50 22.52
CA PRO A 309 7.96 -10.10 21.20
C PRO A 309 7.93 -9.11 20.02
N ALA A 310 7.28 -7.95 20.17
CA ALA A 310 7.27 -6.91 19.14
C ALA A 310 8.64 -6.25 18.93
N ASP A 311 9.44 -6.15 19.99
CA ASP A 311 10.75 -5.47 19.97
C ASP A 311 11.92 -6.45 19.76
N LEU A 312 11.69 -7.75 19.92
CA LEU A 312 12.71 -8.78 19.75
C LEU A 312 12.90 -9.12 18.27
N ILE A 313 14.14 -9.03 17.78
CA ILE A 313 14.54 -9.50 16.44
C ILE A 313 15.48 -10.70 16.64
N PRO A 314 15.05 -11.94 16.33
CA PRO A 314 15.88 -13.11 16.55
C PRO A 314 17.06 -13.19 15.59
N GLU A 315 18.21 -13.70 16.02
CA GLU A 315 19.38 -13.93 15.18
C GLU A 315 19.33 -15.25 14.39
N ASN A 316 20.17 -15.38 13.37
CA ASN A 316 20.30 -16.63 12.64
C ASN A 316 20.86 -17.77 13.51
N ASN A 317 20.17 -18.91 13.51
CA ASN A 317 20.40 -20.08 14.36
C ASN A 317 20.14 -19.84 15.85
N GLN A 318 19.38 -18.81 16.20
CA GLN A 318 18.94 -18.60 17.57
C GLN A 318 17.83 -19.60 17.95
N HIS A 319 17.85 -19.99 19.21
CA HIS A 319 16.86 -20.88 19.82
C HIS A 319 16.03 -20.09 20.83
N LEU A 320 14.76 -19.89 20.49
CA LEU A 320 13.74 -19.22 21.29
C LEU A 320 12.96 -20.28 22.06
N ILE A 321 12.84 -20.14 23.37
CA ILE A 321 12.25 -21.16 24.23
C ILE A 321 11.19 -20.51 25.11
N PHE A 322 9.92 -20.89 24.94
CA PHE A 322 8.88 -20.59 25.92
C PHE A 322 8.84 -21.68 26.98
N TRP A 323 9.17 -21.31 28.21
CA TRP A 323 9.19 -22.23 29.33
C TRP A 323 8.09 -21.90 30.33
N TYR A 324 7.11 -22.79 30.44
CA TYR A 324 6.09 -22.75 31.50
C TYR A 324 6.63 -23.40 32.77
N LYS A 325 6.95 -22.57 33.77
CA LYS A 325 7.54 -23.03 35.03
C LYS A 325 7.11 -22.14 36.20
N CYS A 326 7.41 -22.57 37.42
CA CYS A 326 7.19 -21.73 38.60
C CYS A 326 8.02 -20.45 38.47
N GLY A 327 7.39 -19.31 38.73
CA GLY A 327 8.11 -18.05 38.91
C GLY A 327 8.99 -18.14 40.15
N SER A 328 10.31 -18.13 39.95
CA SER A 328 11.24 -17.96 41.07
C SER A 328 11.22 -16.49 41.48
N TRP A 329 10.50 -16.17 42.55
CA TRP A 329 10.44 -14.82 43.13
C TRP A 329 11.70 -14.44 43.92
N ASN A 330 12.85 -15.02 43.59
CA ASN A 330 14.14 -14.77 44.24
C ASN A 330 15.25 -14.84 43.19
N GLU A 331 15.59 -13.69 42.60
CA GLU A 331 16.95 -13.34 42.19
C GLU A 331 17.27 -11.93 42.66
#